data_AF-A0A4Y1RXJ3-F1
#
_entry.id   AF-A0A4Y1RXJ3-F1
#
_cell.length_a   1.000
_cell.length_b   1.000
_cell.length_c   1.000
_cell.angle_alpha   90.00
_cell.angle_beta   90.00
_cell.angle_gamma   90.00
#
_symmetry.space_group_name_H-M   'P 1'
#
loop_
_entity.id
_entity.type
_entity.pdbx_description
1 polymer ?
#
loop_
_entity_poly.entity_id
_entity_poly.type
_entity_poly.pdbx_seq_one_letter_code
_entity_poly.pdbx_strand_id
1 'polypeptide(L)'
;MLGGGEICKRFVIIPTGPEVVLNETPLRDSMTSDSPLDSPMSQDSPIEKEPRPIGRKAAKAKKKGNSSNQNSQFLEEIARQNGIRIEMEQKRQEHELALDAEFAREREYLRKKDMDKTDRETMAMDTSHMSPETKQFWKLERRDVMRRRLFRDDGPSNTDWLNDGNH
;
A
#
# COMPACT_ATOMS: atom_id res chain seq x y z
N MET A 1 6.69 -44.18 18.54
CA MET A 1 6.89 -44.78 17.19
C MET A 1 6.90 -43.64 16.19
N LEU A 2 8.08 -43.26 15.71
CA LEU A 2 8.26 -42.17 14.74
C LEU A 2 8.07 -42.73 13.34
N GLY A 3 7.05 -42.27 12.64
CA GLY A 3 6.80 -42.60 11.24
C GLY A 3 7.87 -41.95 10.35
N GLY A 4 8.62 -42.79 9.65
CA GLY A 4 9.66 -42.37 8.72
C GLY A 4 9.07 -41.68 7.49
N GLY A 5 9.39 -40.40 7.33
CA GLY A 5 9.37 -39.73 6.03
C GLY A 5 10.78 -39.70 5.49
N GLU A 6 11.03 -40.47 4.44
CA GLU A 6 12.32 -40.50 3.74
C GLU A 6 12.68 -39.09 3.23
N ILE A 7 13.82 -38.56 3.69
CA ILE A 7 14.35 -37.30 3.19
C ILE A 7 14.75 -37.50 1.73
N CYS A 8 13.95 -36.94 0.83
CA CYS A 8 14.14 -37.04 -0.61
C CYS A 8 15.48 -36.36 -0.97
N LYS A 9 16.48 -37.13 -1.42
CA LYS A 9 17.86 -36.65 -1.71
C LYS A 9 17.95 -35.50 -2.73
N ARG A 10 16.83 -35.17 -3.39
CA ARG A 10 16.73 -34.12 -4.40
C ARG A 10 16.45 -32.74 -3.81
N PHE A 11 15.95 -32.64 -2.58
CA PHE A 11 15.68 -31.37 -1.90
C PHE A 11 16.18 -31.44 -0.45
N VAL A 12 17.32 -30.81 -0.19
CA VAL A 12 17.87 -30.65 1.15
C VAL A 12 17.37 -29.31 1.69
N ILE A 13 16.47 -29.34 2.67
CA ILE A 13 16.03 -28.14 3.38
C ILE A 13 17.04 -27.88 4.50
N ILE A 14 17.88 -26.86 4.33
CA ILE A 14 18.81 -26.42 5.38
C ILE A 14 18.04 -25.42 6.27
N PRO A 15 17.75 -25.75 7.54
CA PRO A 15 17.11 -24.80 8.43
C PRO A 15 18.09 -23.64 8.70
N THR A 16 17.76 -22.45 8.20
CA THR A 16 18.62 -21.25 8.30
C THR A 16 18.18 -20.33 9.46
N GLY A 17 17.39 -20.85 10.40
CA GLY A 17 16.83 -20.08 11.51
C GLY A 17 17.02 -20.75 12.87
N PRO A 18 17.08 -19.98 13.96
CA PRO A 18 17.08 -20.52 15.32
C PRO A 18 15.78 -21.27 15.60
N GLU A 19 15.88 -22.35 16.39
CA GLU A 19 14.75 -23.17 16.81
C GLU A 19 13.78 -22.36 17.65
N VAL A 20 12.58 -22.11 17.11
CA VAL A 20 11.53 -21.38 17.81
C VAL A 20 10.78 -22.38 18.70
N VAL A 21 11.02 -22.31 20.01
CA VAL A 21 10.25 -23.05 21.02
C VAL A 21 8.96 -22.29 21.27
N LEU A 22 7.83 -22.83 20.80
CA LEU A 22 6.50 -22.33 21.17
C LEU A 22 6.17 -22.82 22.57
N ASN A 23 6.03 -21.90 23.52
CA ASN A 23 5.53 -22.21 24.85
C ASN A 23 4.02 -22.43 24.77
N GLU A 24 3.59 -23.68 24.81
CA GLU A 24 2.17 -24.02 24.85
C GLU A 24 1.58 -23.62 26.21
N THR A 25 0.59 -22.76 26.19
CA THR A 25 -0.26 -22.49 27.35
C THR A 25 -1.36 -23.56 27.38
N PRO A 26 -1.59 -24.30 28.49
CA PRO A 26 -2.62 -25.33 28.51
C PRO A 26 -4.00 -24.70 28.43
N LEU A 27 -4.73 -24.99 27.35
CA LEU A 27 -6.14 -24.66 27.21
C LEU A 27 -6.92 -25.52 28.21
N ARG A 28 -7.56 -24.89 29.19
CA ARG A 28 -8.41 -25.57 30.17
C ARG A 28 -9.65 -26.13 29.46
N ASP A 29 -9.67 -27.44 29.22
CA ASP A 29 -10.88 -28.15 28.80
C ASP A 29 -11.90 -28.16 29.95
N SER A 30 -12.98 -27.41 29.79
CA SER A 30 -14.15 -27.47 30.67
C SER A 30 -15.02 -28.66 30.25
N MET A 31 -15.04 -29.70 31.07
CA MET A 31 -15.88 -30.88 30.90
C MET A 31 -17.36 -30.47 30.91
N THR A 32 -18.03 -30.62 29.78
CA THR A 32 -19.48 -30.46 29.66
C THR A 32 -20.14 -31.67 30.33
N SER A 33 -20.73 -31.44 31.51
CA SER A 33 -21.53 -32.44 32.23
C SER A 33 -22.86 -32.62 31.52
N ASP A 34 -23.02 -33.72 30.79
CA ASP A 34 -24.31 -34.14 30.23
C ASP A 34 -25.12 -34.85 31.34
N SER A 35 -26.25 -34.28 31.72
CA SER A 35 -27.21 -34.90 32.64
C SER A 35 -28.54 -35.08 31.92
N PRO A 36 -29.14 -36.29 31.96
CA PRO A 36 -30.34 -36.58 31.20
C PRO A 36 -31.55 -35.82 31.76
N LEU A 37 -32.23 -35.08 30.88
CA LEU A 37 -33.57 -34.54 31.13
C LEU A 37 -34.58 -35.69 31.14
N ASP A 38 -34.79 -36.30 32.29
CA ASP A 38 -36.03 -37.02 32.56
C ASP A 38 -36.67 -36.48 33.83
N SER A 39 -37.79 -35.78 33.67
CA SER A 39 -38.67 -35.38 34.76
C SER A 39 -40.11 -35.43 34.23
N PRO A 40 -40.99 -36.24 34.84
CA PRO A 40 -42.36 -36.41 34.36
C PRO A 40 -43.16 -35.13 34.56
N MET A 41 -43.93 -34.74 33.53
CA MET A 41 -44.86 -33.61 33.54
C MET A 41 -45.80 -33.68 34.76
N SER A 42 -45.70 -32.72 35.67
CA SER A 42 -46.68 -32.52 36.74
C SER A 42 -48.00 -32.03 36.15
N GLN A 43 -49.10 -32.73 36.43
CA GLN A 43 -50.44 -32.22 36.13
C GLN A 43 -50.77 -31.06 37.07
N ASP A 44 -50.94 -29.87 36.51
CA ASP A 44 -51.25 -28.65 37.25
C ASP A 44 -52.72 -28.68 37.70
N SER A 45 -52.95 -28.61 39.01
CA SER A 45 -54.31 -28.45 39.56
C SER A 45 -54.81 -27.02 39.32
N PRO A 46 -56.13 -26.78 39.19
CA PRO A 46 -56.66 -25.46 38.90
C PRO A 46 -56.29 -24.44 39.99
N ILE A 47 -55.46 -23.46 39.63
CA ILE A 47 -55.05 -22.34 40.48
C ILE A 47 -56.27 -21.45 40.76
N GLU A 48 -56.65 -21.33 42.05
CA GLU A 48 -57.53 -20.27 42.53
C GLU A 48 -56.83 -18.92 42.35
N LYS A 49 -57.42 -18.01 41.57
CA LYS A 49 -56.81 -16.71 41.25
C LYS A 49 -57.27 -15.66 42.25
N GLU A 50 -56.37 -15.16 43.09
CA GLU A 50 -56.63 -13.95 43.88
C GLU A 50 -56.92 -12.74 42.96
N PRO A 51 -57.86 -11.85 43.34
CA PRO A 51 -58.20 -10.67 42.55
C PRO A 51 -57.03 -9.67 42.55
N ARG A 52 -56.60 -9.29 41.33
CA ARG A 52 -55.51 -8.33 41.14
C ARG A 52 -55.87 -6.93 41.66
N PRO A 53 -54.95 -6.20 42.30
CA PRO A 53 -55.21 -4.84 42.74
C PRO A 53 -55.42 -3.89 41.56
N ILE A 54 -56.39 -2.99 41.71
CA ILE A 54 -56.83 -2.05 40.68
C ILE A 54 -55.75 -1.00 40.38
N GLY A 55 -55.38 -0.88 39.11
CA GLY A 55 -54.25 -0.08 38.66
C GLY A 55 -54.50 1.43 38.67
N ARG A 56 -53.55 2.20 39.22
CA ARG A 56 -53.45 3.66 39.03
C ARG A 56 -53.02 3.97 37.59
N LYS A 57 -53.70 4.92 36.91
CA LYS A 57 -53.23 5.45 35.61
C LYS A 57 -52.10 6.46 35.82
N ALA A 58 -50.98 6.29 35.10
CA ALA A 58 -49.88 7.24 35.09
C ALA A 58 -50.03 8.25 33.93
N ALA A 59 -49.86 9.53 34.22
CA ALA A 59 -49.80 10.58 33.20
C ALA A 59 -48.52 10.46 32.37
N LYS A 60 -48.64 10.37 31.04
CA LYS A 60 -47.48 10.32 30.14
C LYS A 60 -46.89 11.71 29.97
N ALA A 61 -45.72 11.97 30.58
CA ALA A 61 -44.88 13.09 30.21
C ALA A 61 -44.08 12.77 28.93
N LYS A 62 -44.09 13.66 27.94
CA LYS A 62 -43.24 13.56 26.75
C LYS A 62 -41.80 13.89 27.13
N LYS A 63 -40.97 12.87 27.36
CA LYS A 63 -39.51 13.04 27.48
C LYS A 63 -38.95 13.30 26.08
N LYS A 64 -38.59 14.54 25.78
CA LYS A 64 -37.80 14.91 24.58
C LYS A 64 -36.42 14.28 24.79
N GLY A 65 -36.19 13.13 24.14
CA GLY A 65 -34.98 12.33 24.34
C GLY A 65 -33.82 12.90 23.54
N ASN A 66 -32.81 13.41 24.24
CA ASN A 66 -31.49 13.67 23.67
C ASN A 66 -30.78 12.31 23.62
N SER A 67 -31.08 11.47 22.63
CA SER A 67 -30.34 10.22 22.46
C SER A 67 -28.96 10.55 21.89
N SER A 68 -27.98 10.72 22.77
CA SER A 68 -26.58 10.63 22.40
C SER A 68 -26.36 9.23 21.80
N ASN A 69 -26.36 9.14 20.47
CA ASN A 69 -26.19 7.88 19.77
C ASN A 69 -24.71 7.52 19.77
N GLN A 70 -24.25 6.92 20.86
CA GLN A 70 -22.87 6.45 21.05
C GLN A 70 -22.37 5.56 19.89
N ASN A 71 -23.28 4.82 19.24
CA ASN A 71 -22.95 3.97 18.09
C ASN A 71 -22.54 4.81 16.88
N SER A 72 -23.22 5.94 16.62
CA SER A 72 -22.85 6.84 15.52
C SER A 72 -21.46 7.46 15.70
N GLN A 73 -21.12 7.89 16.93
CA GLN A 73 -19.80 8.45 17.25
C GLN A 73 -18.69 7.39 17.07
N PHE A 74 -18.96 6.14 17.42
CA PHE A 74 -18.02 5.04 17.23
C PHE A 74 -17.76 4.74 15.75
N LEU A 75 -18.80 4.73 14.90
CA LEU A 75 -18.64 4.53 13.46
C LEU A 75 -17.91 5.69 12.79
N GLU A 76 -18.18 6.92 13.21
CA GLU A 76 -17.48 8.12 12.74
C GLU A 76 -15.99 8.08 13.11
N GLU A 77 -15.66 7.65 14.32
CA GLU A 77 -14.28 7.48 14.77
C GLU A 77 -13.54 6.39 13.97
N ILE A 78 -14.19 5.27 13.62
CA ILE A 78 -13.63 4.25 12.73
C ILE A 78 -13.32 4.85 11.35
N ALA A 79 -14.24 5.62 10.78
CA ALA A 79 -14.04 6.26 9.49
C ALA A 79 -12.87 7.25 9.53
N ARG A 80 -12.78 8.07 10.59
CA ARG A 80 -11.70 9.02 10.81
C ARG A 80 -10.33 8.33 10.89
N GLN A 81 -10.21 7.27 11.69
CA GLN A 81 -8.97 6.52 11.83
C GLN A 81 -8.54 5.85 10.53
N ASN A 82 -9.49 5.28 9.77
CA ASN A 82 -9.19 4.71 8.46
C ASN A 82 -8.72 5.78 7.46
N GLY A 83 -9.33 6.97 7.47
CA GLY A 83 -8.92 8.09 6.63
C GLY A 83 -7.46 8.49 6.90
N ILE A 84 -7.08 8.63 8.18
CA ILE A 84 -5.70 8.97 8.57
C ILE A 84 -4.73 7.88 8.11
N ARG A 85 -5.08 6.60 8.28
CA ARG A 85 -4.22 5.49 7.84
C ARG A 85 -3.99 5.50 6.33
N ILE A 86 -5.06 5.76 5.55
CA ILE A 86 -4.98 5.84 4.09
C ILE A 86 -4.10 7.02 3.66
N GLU A 87 -4.29 8.20 4.25
CA GLU A 87 -3.50 9.40 3.92
C GLU A 87 -2.01 9.19 4.19
N MET A 88 -1.65 8.57 5.33
CA MET A 88 -0.26 8.30 5.67
C MET A 88 0.38 7.28 4.71
N GLU A 89 -0.36 6.24 4.33
CA GLU A 89 0.11 5.25 3.37
C GLU A 89 0.27 5.85 1.97
N GLN A 90 -0.65 6.73 1.57
CA GLN A 90 -0.52 7.48 0.32
C GLN A 90 0.73 8.35 0.32
N LYS A 91 0.98 9.13 1.39
CA LYS A 91 2.20 9.95 1.50
C LYS A 91 3.47 9.12 1.45
N ARG A 92 3.46 7.92 2.05
CA ARG A 92 4.58 6.98 1.98
C ARG A 92 4.84 6.52 0.54
N GLN A 93 3.79 6.15 -0.19
CA GLN A 93 3.89 5.73 -1.58
C GLN A 93 4.33 6.86 -2.51
N GLU A 94 3.79 8.07 -2.32
CA GLU A 94 4.20 9.26 -3.07
C GLU A 94 5.68 9.59 -2.85
N HIS A 95 6.16 9.48 -1.61
CA HIS A 95 7.57 9.69 -1.29
C HIS A 95 8.47 8.63 -1.94
N GLU A 96 8.07 7.35 -1.90
CA GLU A 96 8.79 6.26 -2.56
C GLU A 96 8.86 6.49 -4.08
N LEU A 97 7.74 6.82 -4.71
CA LEU A 97 7.66 7.14 -6.13
C LEU A 97 8.50 8.39 -6.49
N ALA A 98 8.56 9.38 -5.62
CA ALA A 98 9.37 10.58 -5.82
C ALA A 98 10.87 10.24 -5.82
N LEU A 99 11.33 9.37 -4.93
CA LEU A 99 12.71 8.89 -4.92
C LEU A 99 13.06 8.12 -6.20
N ASP A 100 12.17 7.24 -6.65
CA ASP A 100 12.37 6.50 -7.90
C ASP A 100 12.44 7.44 -9.11
N ALA A 101 11.59 8.47 -9.13
CA ALA A 101 11.60 9.48 -10.17
C ALA A 101 12.90 10.31 -10.17
N GLU A 102 13.42 10.69 -9.00
CA GLU A 102 14.74 11.35 -8.89
C GLU A 102 15.86 10.46 -9.38
N PHE A 103 15.87 9.19 -9.00
CA PHE A 103 16.89 8.25 -9.44
C PHE A 103 16.86 8.05 -10.96
N ALA A 104 15.67 7.97 -11.55
CA ALA A 104 15.49 7.93 -13.00
C ALA A 104 16.03 9.19 -13.69
N ARG A 105 15.74 10.38 -13.14
CA ARG A 105 16.26 11.66 -13.64
C ARG A 105 17.78 11.72 -13.60
N GLU A 106 18.39 11.32 -12.48
CA GLU A 106 19.86 11.34 -12.33
C GLU A 106 20.53 10.40 -13.36
N ARG A 107 19.95 9.22 -13.56
CA ARG A 107 20.42 8.27 -14.59
C ARG A 107 20.29 8.83 -16.00
N GLU A 108 19.22 9.55 -16.30
CA GLU A 108 19.05 10.23 -17.59
C GLU A 108 20.04 11.37 -17.77
N TYR A 109 20.24 12.20 -16.74
CA TYR A 109 21.21 13.28 -16.75
C TYR A 109 22.63 12.78 -17.02
N LEU A 110 23.05 11.71 -16.34
CA LEU A 110 24.35 11.08 -16.59
C LEU A 110 24.48 10.59 -18.04
N ARG A 111 23.47 9.90 -18.58
CA ARG A 111 23.47 9.45 -19.98
C ARG A 111 23.56 10.63 -20.96
N LYS A 112 22.82 11.71 -20.69
CA LYS A 112 22.86 12.93 -21.51
C LYS A 112 24.24 13.58 -21.46
N LYS A 113 24.85 13.68 -20.28
CA LYS A 113 26.19 14.22 -20.09
C LYS A 113 27.25 13.39 -20.81
N ASP A 114 27.17 12.07 -20.76
CA ASP A 114 28.08 11.18 -21.48
C ASP A 114 27.95 11.35 -22.99
N MET A 115 26.71 11.42 -23.50
CA MET A 115 26.46 11.70 -24.91
C MET A 115 27.04 13.06 -25.32
N ASP A 116 26.78 14.13 -24.56
CA ASP A 116 27.29 15.48 -24.83
C ASP A 116 28.82 15.51 -24.84
N LYS A 117 29.45 14.74 -23.93
CA LYS A 117 30.90 14.55 -23.90
C LYS A 117 31.41 13.86 -25.17
N THR A 118 30.82 12.73 -25.57
CA THR A 118 31.22 12.01 -26.79
C THR A 118 31.02 12.85 -28.05
N ASP A 119 29.94 13.61 -28.14
CA ASP A 119 29.69 14.53 -29.23
C ASP A 119 30.74 15.65 -29.25
N ARG A 120 31.09 16.22 -28.09
CA ARG A 120 32.13 17.25 -27.97
C ARG A 120 33.50 16.72 -28.41
N GLU A 121 33.87 15.52 -27.99
CA GLU A 121 35.10 14.84 -28.41
C GLU A 121 35.12 14.62 -29.93
N THR A 122 34.01 14.18 -30.50
CA THR A 122 33.85 14.02 -31.96
C THR A 122 34.05 15.33 -32.72
N MET A 123 33.47 16.43 -32.22
CA MET A 123 33.62 17.76 -32.81
C MET A 123 35.04 18.31 -32.67
N ALA A 124 35.72 18.01 -31.55
CA ALA A 124 37.06 18.49 -31.24
C ALA A 124 38.19 17.63 -31.83
N MET A 125 37.88 16.46 -32.39
CA MET A 125 38.86 15.52 -32.93
C MET A 125 39.70 16.19 -34.04
N ASP A 126 41.02 16.29 -33.87
CA ASP A 126 41.91 16.77 -34.92
C ASP A 126 42.07 15.71 -36.02
N THR A 127 41.94 16.14 -37.26
CA THR A 127 41.98 15.27 -38.44
C THR A 127 43.06 15.68 -39.44
N SER A 128 43.86 16.71 -39.15
CA SER A 128 44.86 17.26 -40.07
C SER A 128 45.88 16.20 -40.56
N HIS A 129 46.37 15.35 -39.66
CA HIS A 129 47.39 14.31 -39.92
C HIS A 129 46.81 12.95 -40.36
N MET A 130 45.49 12.84 -40.55
CA MET A 130 44.84 11.57 -40.88
C MET A 130 44.79 11.30 -42.40
N SER A 131 44.59 10.03 -42.77
CA SER A 131 44.36 9.61 -44.17
C SER A 131 43.07 10.23 -44.74
N PRO A 132 42.94 10.34 -46.08
CA PRO A 132 41.74 10.90 -46.72
C PRO A 132 40.44 10.18 -46.32
N GLU A 133 40.47 8.85 -46.21
CA GLU A 133 39.33 8.01 -45.84
C GLU A 133 38.87 8.31 -44.40
N THR A 134 39.82 8.35 -43.46
CA THR A 134 39.55 8.67 -42.06
C THR A 134 39.02 10.11 -41.90
N LYS A 135 39.51 11.05 -42.72
CA LYS A 135 38.96 12.42 -42.78
C LYS A 135 37.50 12.43 -43.22
N GLN A 136 37.10 11.59 -44.18
CA GLN A 136 35.70 11.49 -44.61
C GLN A 136 34.81 10.91 -43.51
N PHE A 137 35.29 9.86 -42.82
CA PHE A 137 34.58 9.27 -41.67
C PHE A 137 34.22 10.33 -40.62
N TRP A 138 35.21 11.10 -40.14
CA TRP A 138 34.97 12.13 -39.12
C TRP A 138 34.10 13.29 -39.62
N LYS A 139 34.11 13.61 -40.92
CA LYS A 139 33.17 14.57 -41.50
C LYS A 139 31.73 14.09 -41.41
N LEU A 140 31.48 12.81 -41.69
CA LEU A 140 30.15 12.21 -41.57
C LEU A 140 29.70 12.18 -40.10
N GLU A 141 30.58 11.78 -39.19
CA GLU A 141 30.27 11.67 -37.77
C GLU A 141 29.93 13.03 -37.15
N ARG A 142 30.73 14.08 -37.43
CA ARG A 142 30.43 15.45 -37.00
C ARG A 142 29.09 15.95 -37.55
N ARG A 143 28.77 15.62 -38.80
CA ARG A 143 27.46 15.97 -39.38
C ARG A 143 26.32 15.25 -38.67
N ASP A 144 26.50 13.99 -38.28
CA ASP A 144 25.50 13.25 -37.50
C ASP A 144 25.30 13.87 -36.11
N VAL A 145 26.38 14.22 -35.41
CA VAL A 145 26.33 14.96 -34.13
C VAL A 145 25.50 16.24 -34.27
N MET A 146 25.77 17.05 -35.30
CA MET A 146 25.01 18.29 -35.55
C MET A 146 23.51 18.00 -35.81
N ARG A 147 23.20 16.93 -36.53
CA ARG A 147 21.82 16.49 -36.77
C ARG A 147 21.14 16.07 -35.47
N ARG A 148 21.78 15.23 -34.65
CA ARG A 148 21.25 14.76 -33.36
C ARG A 148 20.99 15.91 -32.39
N ARG A 149 21.83 16.94 -32.39
CA ARG A 149 21.64 18.14 -31.55
C ARG A 149 20.51 19.03 -32.04
N LEU A 150 20.42 19.26 -33.35
CA LEU A 150 19.40 20.14 -33.94
C LEU A 150 17.96 19.67 -33.68
N PHE A 151 17.72 18.36 -33.58
CA PHE A 151 16.41 17.78 -33.29
C PHE A 151 16.17 17.46 -31.81
N ARG A 152 17.11 17.80 -30.91
CA ARG A 152 16.91 17.68 -29.44
C ARG A 152 16.42 18.97 -28.81
N ASP A 153 16.62 20.09 -29.48
CA ASP A 153 16.04 21.38 -29.11
C ASP A 153 14.59 21.45 -29.61
N ASP A 154 13.70 20.66 -29.02
CA ASP A 154 12.35 21.17 -28.78
C ASP A 154 12.52 22.30 -27.76
N GLY A 155 12.92 23.48 -28.27
CA GLY A 155 13.01 24.72 -27.50
C GLY A 155 11.70 24.96 -26.75
N PRO A 156 11.70 25.82 -25.70
CA PRO A 156 10.58 25.99 -24.79
C PRO A 156 9.27 25.96 -25.56
N SER A 157 8.47 24.93 -25.29
CA SER A 157 7.13 24.75 -25.89
C SER A 157 6.46 26.11 -25.81
N ASN A 158 6.01 26.63 -26.95
CA ASN A 158 5.36 27.93 -27.12
C ASN A 158 3.99 28.02 -26.37
N THR A 159 3.82 27.25 -25.29
CA THR A 159 2.65 27.20 -24.43
C THR A 159 2.81 28.06 -23.16
N ASP A 160 4.03 28.49 -22.79
CA ASP A 160 4.23 29.31 -21.58
C ASP A 160 3.88 30.80 -21.73
N TRP A 161 3.77 31.32 -22.96
CA TRP A 161 3.39 32.73 -23.17
C TRP A 161 1.89 33.02 -23.01
N LEU A 162 1.05 31.99 -22.92
CA LEU A 162 -0.41 32.14 -22.87
C LEU A 162 -0.99 32.21 -21.45
N ASN A 163 -0.16 32.15 -20.39
CA ASN A 163 -0.65 32.10 -19.01
C ASN A 163 -0.41 33.38 -18.18
N ASP A 164 0.28 34.39 -18.72
CA ASP A 164 0.55 35.65 -18.02
C ASP A 164 -0.54 36.72 -18.24
N GLY A 165 -1.81 36.30 -18.12
CA GLY A 165 -2.95 37.12 -18.48
C GLY A 165 -4.13 37.01 -17.53
N ASN A 166 -3.92 37.02 -16.20
CA ASN A 166 -4.98 37.39 -15.26
C ASN A 166 -4.47 37.79 -13.86
N HIS A 167 -4.00 39.03 -13.70
CA HIS A 167 -4.00 39.74 -12.42
C HIS A 167 -4.28 41.23 -12.65
#